data_AF-A0A1C6TCP0-F1
#
_entry.id   AF-A0A1C6TCP0-F1
#
_cell.length_a   1.000
_cell.length_b   1.000
_cell.length_c   1.000
_cell.angle_alpha   90.00
_cell.angle_beta   90.00
_cell.angle_gamma   90.00
#
_symmetry.space_group_name_H-M   'P 1'
#
loop_
_entity.id
_entity.type
_entity.pdbx_description
1 polymer ?
#
loop_
_entity_poly.entity_id
_entity_poly.type
_entity_poly.pdbx_seq_one_letter_code
_entity_poly.pdbx_strand_id
1 'polypeptide(L)' 'MPENYTDPSGNTEQFRAFASAPEATAPAAASSRLPLIVGAVVVVLLLAVVAWLALS' A
#
# COMPACT_ATOMS: atom_id res chain seq x y z
N MET A 1 -25.50 38.74 -5.31
CA MET A 1 -26.09 37.88 -4.25
C MET A 1 -25.81 36.45 -4.68
N PRO A 2 -25.41 35.52 -3.81
CA PRO A 2 -25.28 34.13 -4.25
C PRO A 2 -26.68 33.67 -4.64
N GLU A 3 -26.88 33.33 -5.91
CA GLU A 3 -28.12 32.74 -6.39
C GLU A 3 -28.40 31.48 -5.58
N ASN A 4 -29.40 31.55 -4.71
CA ASN A 4 -29.87 30.43 -3.90
C ASN A 4 -30.67 29.47 -4.79
N TYR A 5 -30.03 28.98 -5.85
CA TYR A 5 -30.59 28.04 -6.80
C TYR A 5 -30.55 26.65 -6.16
N THR A 6 -31.68 26.28 -5.59
CA THR A 6 -31.93 24.92 -5.14
C THR A 6 -32.24 24.06 -6.36
N ASP A 7 -31.42 23.04 -6.59
CA ASP A 7 -31.65 22.07 -7.66
C ASP A 7 -33.02 21.38 -7.48
N PRO A 8 -33.98 21.55 -8.42
CA PRO A 8 -35.32 20.96 -8.32
C PRO A 8 -35.33 19.44 -8.40
N SER A 9 -34.27 18.83 -8.95
CA SER A 9 -34.14 17.39 -9.11
C SER A 9 -33.41 16.70 -7.94
N GLY A 10 -32.78 17.49 -7.06
CA GLY A 10 -32.11 17.03 -5.85
C GLY A 10 -30.91 16.10 -6.06
N ASN A 11 -30.48 15.87 -7.31
CA ASN A 11 -29.43 14.91 -7.66
C ASN A 11 -28.10 15.58 -8.07
N THR A 12 -28.11 16.90 -8.29
CA THR A 12 -26.93 17.66 -8.73
C THR A 12 -25.82 17.59 -7.69
N GLU A 13 -26.16 17.64 -6.41
CA GLU A 13 -25.17 17.51 -5.33
C GLU A 13 -24.54 16.12 -5.29
N GLN A 14 -25.29 15.07 -5.62
CA GLN A 14 -24.75 13.70 -5.69
C GLN A 14 -23.81 13.53 -6.89
N PHE A 15 -24.18 14.07 -8.04
CA PHE A 15 -23.33 14.04 -9.23
C PHE A 15 -22.06 14.87 -9.03
N ARG A 16 -22.19 16.04 -8.38
CA ARG A 16 -21.07 16.91 -8.02
C ARG A 16 -20.13 16.20 -7.05
N ALA A 17 -20.67 15.54 -6.02
CA ALA A 17 -19.89 14.76 -5.07
C ALA A 17 -19.10 13.64 -5.77
N PHE A 18 -19.73 12.91 -6.69
CA PHE A 18 -19.07 11.88 -7.49
C PHE A 18 -17.98 12.46 -8.42
N ALA A 19 -18.25 13.56 -9.12
CA ALA A 19 -17.28 14.20 -10.01
C ALA A 19 -16.09 14.82 -9.25
N SER A 20 -16.30 15.24 -8.00
CA SER A 20 -15.26 15.72 -7.10
C SER A 20 -14.60 14.61 -6.28
N ALA A 21 -15.05 13.36 -6.42
CA ALA A 21 -14.47 12.26 -5.68
C ALA A 21 -12.99 12.12 -6.09
N PRO A 22 -12.06 12.06 -5.13
CA PRO A 22 -10.68 11.81 -5.46
C PRO A 22 -10.56 10.48 -6.21
N GLU A 23 -9.79 10.47 -7.29
CA GLU A 23 -9.36 9.23 -7.95
C GLU A 23 -8.87 8.27 -6.87
N ALA A 24 -9.40 7.05 -6.87
CA ALA A 24 -9.02 6.03 -5.91
C ALA A 24 -7.52 5.84 -6.01
N THR A 25 -6.78 6.35 -5.01
CA THR A 25 -5.34 6.18 -4.95
C THR A 25 -5.07 4.69 -4.97
N ALA A 26 -4.44 4.23 -6.05
CA ALA A 26 -4.07 2.84 -6.18
C ALA A 26 -3.37 2.39 -4.89
N PRO A 27 -3.72 1.22 -4.33
CA PRO A 27 -3.14 0.77 -3.08
C PRO A 27 -1.62 0.84 -3.21
N ALA A 28 -0.99 1.57 -2.30
CA ALA A 28 0.47 1.72 -2.28
C ALA A 28 1.10 0.34 -2.37
N ALA A 29 2.03 0.15 -3.31
CA ALA A 29 2.67 -1.13 -3.53
C ALA A 29 3.27 -1.62 -2.21
N ALA A 30 2.78 -2.77 -1.72
CA ALA A 30 3.26 -3.34 -0.48
C ALA A 30 4.75 -3.69 -0.63
N SER A 31 5.56 -3.27 0.35
CA SER A 31 6.99 -3.60 0.35
C SER A 31 7.19 -5.11 0.42
N SER A 32 7.96 -5.66 -0.52
CA SER A 32 8.24 -7.10 -0.58
C SER A 32 9.16 -7.52 0.58
N ARG A 33 8.80 -8.60 1.28
CA ARG A 33 9.63 -9.20 2.34
C ARG A 33 10.67 -10.17 1.79
N LEU A 34 10.66 -10.43 0.48
CA LEU A 34 11.58 -11.33 -0.20
C LEU A 34 13.06 -11.04 0.11
N PRO A 35 13.58 -9.79 -0.01
CA PRO A 35 14.98 -9.52 0.29
C PRO A 35 15.35 -9.80 1.75
N LEU A 36 14.43 -9.55 2.70
CA LEU A 36 14.65 -9.83 4.12
C LEU A 36 14.78 -11.33 4.38
N ILE A 37 13.90 -12.13 3.78
CA ILE A 37 13.91 -13.60 3.94
C ILE A 37 15.18 -14.18 3.34
N VAL A 38 15.57 -13.76 2.14
CA VAL A 38 16.81 -14.22 1.50
C VAL A 38 18.03 -13.88 2.36
N GLY A 39 18.11 -12.65 2.87
CA GLY A 39 19.19 -12.25 3.78
C GLY A 39 19.25 -13.11 5.04
N ALA A 40 18.11 -13.38 5.67
CA ALA A 40 18.04 -14.21 6.86
C ALA A 40 18.52 -15.65 6.60
N VAL A 41 18.12 -16.26 5.48
CA VAL A 41 18.56 -17.60 5.09
C VAL A 41 20.08 -17.64 4.88
N VAL A 42 20.65 -16.64 4.20
CA VAL A 42 22.10 -16.55 4.01
C VAL A 42 22.83 -16.48 5.34
N VAL A 43 22.35 -15.67 6.29
CA VAL A 43 22.96 -15.58 7.63
C VAL A 43 22.90 -16.94 8.36
N VAL A 44 21.76 -17.63 8.32
CA VAL A 44 21.62 -18.95 8.95
C VAL A 44 22.58 -19.96 8.34
N LEU A 45 22.73 -19.97 7.01
CA LEU A 45 23.69 -20.85 6.33
C LEU A 45 25.13 -20.56 6.73
N LEU A 46 25.52 -19.28 6.82
CA LEU A 46 26.85 -18.91 7.27
C LEU A 46 27.11 -19.35 8.71
N LEU A 47 26.15 -19.16 9.62
CA LEU A 47 26.27 -19.63 11.00
C LEU A 47 26.39 -21.16 11.08
N ALA A 48 25.62 -21.89 10.28
CA ALA A 48 25.70 -23.34 10.21
C ALA A 48 27.07 -23.81 9.71
N VAL A 49 27.62 -23.15 8.68
CA VAL A 49 28.99 -23.43 8.19
C VAL A 49 30.02 -23.15 9.28
N VAL A 50 29.96 -21.99 9.94
CA VAL A 50 30.89 -21.66 11.03
C VAL A 50 30.80 -22.67 12.18
N ALA A 51 29.60 -23.07 12.59
CA ALA A 51 29.40 -24.08 13.62
C ALA A 51 29.95 -25.45 13.21
N TRP A 52 29.76 -25.84 11.95
CA TRP A 52 30.32 -27.07 11.40
C TRP A 52 31.85 -27.05 11.44
N LEU A 53 32.49 -25.98 10.97
CA LEU A 53 33.95 -25.82 11.03
C LEU A 53 34.49 -25.84 12.48
N ALA A 54 33.72 -25.34 13.43
CA ALA A 54 34.13 -25.31 14.84
C ALA A 54 34.00 -26.67 15.54
N LEU A 55 33.13 -27.55 15.04
CA LEU A 55 32.82 -28.85 15.65
C LEU A 55 33.43 -30.04 14.89
N SER A 56 33.92 -29.82 13.66
CA SER A 56 34.69 -30.79 12.87
C SER A 56 36.15 -30.84 13.32
#